data_AF-A0A7X1NWY1-F1
#
_entry.id   AF-A0A7X1NWY1-F1
#
_cell.length_a   1.000
_cell.length_b   1.000
_cell.length_c   1.000
_cell.angle_alpha   90.00
_cell.angle_beta   90.00
_cell.angle_gamma   90.00
#
_symmetry.space_group_name_H-M   'P 1'
#
loop_
_entity.id
_entity.type
_entity.pdbx_description
1 polymer ?
#
loop_
_entity_poly.entity_id
_entity_poly.type
_entity_poly.pdbx_seq_one_letter_code
_entity_poly.pdbx_strand_id
1 'polypeptide(L)'
;MTPPLPPEVAAYLDAATRLLPPTVRTAARGELHANLHQAMLDHLTVGSPEAEAWNRAVCEAGPAGRVALGLARTHTLPLLWRTLLLAGALGGAASALWAQGAGPAPAHHEARP
;
A
#
# COMPACT_ATOMS: atom_id res chain seq x y z
N MET A 1 11.45 10.49 28.16
CA MET A 1 11.17 9.03 28.12
C MET A 1 9.71 8.88 27.76
N THR A 2 9.41 8.33 26.59
CA THR A 2 8.03 7.98 26.24
C THR A 2 7.62 6.79 27.10
N PRO A 3 6.46 6.83 27.78
CA PRO A 3 6.00 5.68 28.55
C PRO A 3 5.85 4.44 27.63
N PRO A 4 6.05 3.22 28.17
CA PRO A 4 5.87 2.01 27.38
C PRO A 4 4.41 1.92 26.89
N LEU A 5 4.22 1.55 25.62
CA LEU A 5 2.88 1.35 25.07
C LEU A 5 2.18 0.18 25.77
N PRO A 6 0.86 0.25 25.96
CA PRO A 6 0.08 -0.90 26.38
C PRO A 6 0.25 -2.09 25.40
N PRO A 7 0.34 -3.34 25.90
CA PRO A 7 0.57 -4.51 25.06
C PRO A 7 -0.46 -4.69 23.94
N GLU A 8 -1.73 -4.41 24.21
CA GLU A 8 -2.83 -4.50 23.25
C GLU A 8 -2.68 -3.51 22.08
N VAL A 9 -2.18 -2.30 22.35
CA VAL A 9 -1.91 -1.29 21.32
C VAL A 9 -0.74 -1.73 20.45
N ALA A 10 0.33 -2.27 21.07
CA ALA A 10 1.46 -2.81 20.33
C ALA A 10 1.04 -3.96 19.40
N ALA A 11 0.24 -4.91 19.90
CA ALA A 11 -0.30 -6.01 19.12
C ALA A 11 -1.21 -5.54 17.97
N TYR A 12 -2.04 -4.53 18.23
CA TYR A 12 -2.87 -3.89 17.20
C TYR A 12 -2.02 -3.29 16.09
N LEU A 13 -1.00 -2.50 16.44
CA LEU A 13 -0.08 -1.87 15.49
C LEU A 13 0.64 -2.92 14.63
N ASP A 14 1.03 -4.05 15.21
CA ASP A 14 1.63 -5.16 14.45
C ASP A 14 0.65 -5.79 13.47
N ALA A 15 -0.57 -6.08 13.92
CA ALA A 15 -1.60 -6.66 13.08
C ALA A 15 -2.02 -5.70 11.95
N ALA A 16 -2.17 -4.41 12.24
CA ALA A 16 -2.59 -3.38 11.30
C ALA A 16 -1.51 -3.09 10.23
N THR A 17 -0.24 -3.31 10.53
CA THR A 17 0.86 -3.03 9.58
C THR A 17 1.44 -4.28 8.90
N ARG A 18 0.92 -5.48 9.21
CA ARG A 18 1.49 -6.76 8.76
C ARG A 18 1.58 -6.95 7.25
N LEU A 19 0.70 -6.29 6.48
CA LEU A 19 0.61 -6.44 5.02
C LEU A 19 1.56 -5.48 4.28
N LEU A 20 2.29 -4.63 5.00
CA LEU A 20 3.17 -3.64 4.41
C LEU A 20 4.57 -4.20 4.16
N PRO A 21 5.23 -3.80 3.05
CA PRO A 21 6.65 -4.06 2.86
C PRO A 21 7.48 -3.52 4.02
N PRO A 22 8.59 -4.19 4.41
CA PRO A 22 9.42 -3.78 5.55
C PRO A 22 9.90 -2.33 5.47
N THR A 23 10.17 -1.83 4.27
CA THR A 23 10.67 -0.47 4.01
C THR A 23 9.70 0.63 4.43
N VAL A 24 8.38 0.38 4.35
CA VAL A 24 7.33 1.36 4.71
C VAL A 24 6.65 1.02 6.03
N ARG A 25 6.78 -0.22 6.51
CA ARG A 25 6.11 -0.70 7.73
C ARG A 25 6.46 0.13 8.96
N THR A 26 7.72 0.48 9.17
CA THR A 26 8.16 1.25 10.34
C THR A 26 7.57 2.67 10.35
N ALA A 27 7.58 3.35 9.20
CA ALA A 27 7.00 4.68 9.06
C ALA A 27 5.47 4.65 9.28
N ALA A 28 4.77 3.74 8.60
CA ALA A 28 3.33 3.57 8.76
C ALA A 28 2.93 3.17 10.18
N ARG A 29 3.75 2.35 10.88
CA ARG A 29 3.53 2.03 12.29
C ARG A 29 3.66 3.28 13.17
N GLY A 30 4.66 4.13 12.90
CA GLY A 30 4.86 5.39 13.62
C GLY A 30 3.70 6.36 13.44
N GLU A 31 3.23 6.53 12.20
CA GLU A 31 2.06 7.37 11.88
C GLU A 31 0.78 6.83 12.53
N LEU A 32 0.52 5.52 12.42
CA LEU A 32 -0.64 4.90 13.05
C LEU A 32 -0.59 5.03 14.57
N HIS A 33 0.59 4.86 15.18
CA HIS A 33 0.78 5.09 16.60
C HIS A 33 0.48 6.54 16.99
N ALA A 34 0.99 7.53 16.24
CA ALA A 34 0.73 8.94 16.50
C ALA A 34 -0.78 9.25 16.43
N ASN A 35 -1.50 8.69 15.46
CA ASN A 35 -2.94 8.85 15.33
C ASN A 35 -3.71 8.22 16.51
N LEU A 36 -3.36 7.00 16.91
CA LEU A 36 -3.97 6.35 18.07
C LEU A 36 -3.68 7.10 19.37
N HIS A 37 -2.46 7.62 19.51
CA HIS A 37 -2.07 8.43 20.67
C HIS A 37 -2.88 9.72 20.73
N GLN A 38 -3.08 10.40 19.60
CA GLN A 38 -3.93 11.58 19.54
C GLN A 38 -5.38 11.28 19.94
N ALA A 39 -5.98 10.21 19.39
CA ALA A 39 -7.32 9.78 19.78
C ALA A 39 -7.41 9.42 21.27
N MET A 40 -6.39 8.75 21.82
CA MET A 40 -6.31 8.46 23.25
C MET A 40 -6.27 9.74 24.09
N LEU A 41 -5.47 10.74 23.70
CA LEU A 41 -5.45 12.04 24.37
C LEU A 41 -6.82 12.72 24.35
N ASP A 42 -7.55 12.64 23.23
CA ASP A 42 -8.91 13.19 23.14
C ASP A 42 -9.83 12.52 24.18
N HIS A 43 -9.75 11.19 24.36
CA HIS A 43 -10.49 10.46 25.41
C HIS A 43 -10.05 10.82 26.83
N LEU A 44 -8.77 11.12 27.05
CA LEU A 44 -8.32 11.62 28.36
C LEU A 44 -8.95 12.98 28.69
N THR A 45 -9.13 13.87 27.71
CA THR A 45 -9.72 15.20 27.96
C THR A 45 -11.18 15.14 28.43
N VAL A 46 -11.90 14.07 28.10
CA VAL A 46 -13.27 13.82 28.57
C VAL A 46 -13.34 13.00 29.87
N GLY A 47 -12.18 12.74 30.50
CA GLY A 47 -12.08 12.10 31.81
C GLY A 47 -12.03 10.58 31.79
N SER A 48 -11.83 9.94 30.64
CA SER A 48 -11.59 8.49 30.60
C SER A 48 -10.25 8.13 31.24
N PRO A 49 -10.16 7.06 32.03
CA PRO A 49 -8.88 6.52 32.47
C PRO A 49 -8.01 6.12 31.28
N GLU A 50 -6.68 6.23 31.40
CA GLU A 50 -5.74 6.01 30.28
C GLU A 50 -5.92 4.65 29.58
N ALA A 51 -6.10 3.57 30.34
CA ALA A 51 -6.33 2.24 29.76
C ALA A 51 -7.63 2.17 28.94
N GLU A 52 -8.69 2.83 29.41
CA GLU A 52 -9.95 2.89 28.68
C GLU A 52 -9.84 3.80 27.44
N ALA A 53 -9.12 4.90 27.56
CA ALA A 53 -8.85 5.84 26.47
C ALA A 53 -8.10 5.16 25.31
N TRP A 54 -7.07 4.36 25.62
CA TRP A 54 -6.39 3.54 24.61
C TRP A 54 -7.31 2.52 23.95
N ASN A 55 -8.14 1.81 24.73
CA ASN A 55 -9.08 0.84 24.20
C ASN A 55 -10.10 1.52 23.27
N ARG A 56 -10.63 2.68 23.65
CA ARG A 56 -11.55 3.48 22.81
C ARG A 56 -10.87 3.94 21.51
N ALA A 57 -9.64 4.45 21.59
CA ALA A 57 -8.87 4.84 20.41
C ALA A 57 -8.66 3.68 19.43
N VAL A 58 -8.37 2.47 19.93
CA VAL A 58 -8.25 1.26 19.11
C VAL A 58 -9.59 0.86 18.50
N CYS A 59 -10.68 0.92 19.27
CA CYS A 59 -12.04 0.65 18.78
C CYS A 59 -12.46 1.62 17.67
N GLU A 60 -12.14 2.91 17.81
CA GLU A 60 -12.42 3.96 16.83
C GLU A 60 -11.64 3.78 15.53
N ALA A 61 -10.36 3.41 15.62
CA ALA A 61 -9.56 3.03 14.45
C ALA A 61 -10.13 1.80 13.72
N GLY A 62 -10.88 0.96 14.44
CA GLY A 62 -11.61 -0.18 13.90
C GLY A 62 -10.74 -1.43 13.74
N PRO A 63 -11.27 -2.50 13.13
CA PRO A 63 -10.61 -3.80 13.08
C PRO A 63 -9.26 -3.74 12.36
N ALA A 64 -8.21 -4.28 13.00
CA ALA A 64 -6.84 -4.24 12.48
C ALA A 64 -6.72 -4.81 11.04
N GLY A 65 -7.51 -5.83 10.69
CA GLY A 65 -7.52 -6.39 9.33
C GLY A 65 -8.01 -5.40 8.27
N ARG A 66 -9.01 -4.57 8.60
CA ARG A 66 -9.53 -3.53 7.70
C ARG A 66 -8.50 -2.43 7.50
N VAL A 67 -7.86 -2.00 8.59
CA VAL A 67 -6.77 -1.02 8.55
C VAL A 67 -5.59 -1.56 7.73
N ALA A 68 -5.19 -2.81 7.94
CA ALA A 68 -4.12 -3.44 7.19
C ALA A 68 -4.37 -3.49 5.69
N LEU A 69 -5.59 -3.84 5.26
CA LEU A 69 -5.96 -3.82 3.85
C LEU A 69 -5.97 -2.40 3.27
N GLY A 70 -6.47 -1.42 4.03
CA GLY A 70 -6.46 -0.01 3.63
C GLY A 70 -5.04 0.54 3.45
N LEU A 71 -4.15 0.26 4.41
CA LEU A 71 -2.75 0.64 4.35
C LEU A 71 -2.04 -0.06 3.18
N ALA A 72 -2.20 -1.38 3.04
CA ALA A 72 -1.63 -2.12 1.94
C ALA A 72 -2.06 -1.56 0.58
N ARG A 73 -3.35 -1.30 0.39
CA ARG A 73 -3.86 -0.68 -0.84
C ARG A 73 -3.20 0.68 -1.09
N THR A 74 -3.11 1.54 -0.07
CA THR A 74 -2.55 2.89 -0.23
C THR A 74 -1.06 2.86 -0.60
N HIS A 75 -0.28 1.96 -0.01
CA HIS A 75 1.17 1.90 -0.23
C HIS A 75 1.59 1.05 -1.44
N THR A 76 0.80 0.06 -1.86
CA THR A 76 1.21 -0.89 -2.92
C THR A 76 0.57 -0.62 -4.27
N LEU A 77 -0.64 -0.06 -4.31
CA LEU A 77 -1.36 0.18 -5.57
C LEU A 77 -0.61 1.10 -6.54
N PRO A 78 0.07 2.18 -6.11
CA PRO A 78 0.87 3.01 -7.01
C PRO A 78 2.03 2.25 -7.67
N LEU A 79 2.65 1.33 -6.93
CA LEU A 79 3.73 0.50 -7.46
C LEU A 79 3.19 -0.48 -8.51
N LEU A 80 2.06 -1.13 -8.23
CA LEU A 80 1.39 -2.03 -9.17
C LEU A 80 1.00 -1.32 -10.47
N TRP A 81 0.49 -0.10 -10.38
CA TRP A 81 0.17 0.69 -11.57
C TRP A 81 1.42 1.03 -12.38
N ARG A 82 2.51 1.43 -11.72
CA ARG A 82 3.78 1.72 -12.39
C ARG A 82 4.34 0.49 -13.11
N THR A 83 4.31 -0.68 -12.49
CA THR A 83 4.81 -1.90 -13.12
C THR A 83 3.95 -2.32 -14.30
N LEU A 84 2.62 -2.21 -14.20
CA LEU A 84 1.71 -2.47 -15.32
C LEU A 84 1.96 -1.52 -16.50
N LEU A 85 2.11 -0.22 -16.23
CA LEU A 85 2.39 0.78 -17.26
C LEU A 85 3.73 0.53 -17.95
N LEU A 86 4.78 0.19 -17.18
CA LEU A 86 6.10 -0.13 -17.73
C LEU A 86 6.06 -1.42 -18.57
N ALA A 87 5.41 -2.47 -18.08
CA ALA A 87 5.26 -3.72 -18.80
C ALA A 87 4.47 -3.52 -20.11
N GLY A 88 3.39 -2.74 -20.06
CA GLY A 88 2.61 -2.37 -21.23
C GLY A 88 3.41 -1.56 -22.25
N ALA A 89 4.20 -0.58 -21.80
CA ALA A 89 5.04 0.23 -22.67
C ALA A 89 6.14 -0.62 -23.36
N LEU A 90 6.81 -1.48 -22.60
CA LEU A 90 7.85 -2.38 -23.14
C LEU A 90 7.26 -3.44 -24.08
N GLY A 91 6.12 -4.04 -23.72
CA GLY A 91 5.40 -4.98 -24.57
C GLY A 91 4.92 -4.33 -25.86
N GLY A 92 4.34 -3.14 -25.77
CA GLY A 92 3.89 -2.37 -26.94
C GLY A 92 5.04 -2.00 -27.87
N ALA A 93 6.18 -1.56 -27.32
CA ALA A 93 7.37 -1.27 -28.11
C ALA A 93 7.91 -2.52 -28.84
N ALA A 94 7.97 -3.66 -28.15
CA ALA A 94 8.42 -4.92 -28.75
C ALA A 94 7.47 -5.38 -29.88
N SER A 95 6.16 -5.27 -29.69
CA SER A 95 5.17 -5.61 -30.72
C SER A 95 5.26 -4.69 -31.95
N ALA A 96 5.51 -3.39 -31.77
CA ALA A 96 5.69 -2.45 -32.87
C ALA A 96 6.93 -2.76 -33.72
N LEU A 97 8.05 -3.11 -33.08
CA LEU A 97 9.28 -3.54 -33.77
C LEU A 97 9.06 -4.82 -34.58
N TRP A 98 8.31 -5.78 -34.04
CA TRP A 98 8.01 -7.03 -34.75
C TRP A 98 7.08 -6.81 -35.94
N ALA A 99 6.07 -5.93 -35.80
CA ALA A 99 5.17 -5.57 -36.90
C ALA A 99 5.89 -4.82 -38.04
N GLN A 100 6.91 -4.01 -37.74
CA GLN A 100 7.73 -3.33 -38.76
C GLN A 100 8.75 -4.26 -39.44
N GLY A 101 9.25 -5.28 -38.75
CA GLY A 101 10.10 -6.31 -39.35
C GLY A 101 9.35 -7.29 -40.26
N ALA A 102 8.04 -7.44 -40.07
CA ALA A 102 7.15 -8.28 -40.90
C ALA A 102 6.55 -7.52 -42.10
N GLY A 103 7.27 -6.52 -42.64
CA GLY A 103 6.86 -5.84 -43.87
C GLY A 103 6.68 -6.86 -45.02
N PRO A 104 5.60 -6.75 -45.82
CA PRO A 104 5.31 -7.72 -46.87
C PRO A 104 6.47 -7.79 -47.85
N ALA A 105 6.98 -9.01 -48.09
CA ALA A 105 7.97 -9.27 -49.11
C ALA A 105 7.45 -8.71 -50.45
N PRO A 106 8.27 -7.96 -51.22
CA PRO A 106 7.84 -7.41 -52.49
C PRO A 106 7.40 -8.57 -53.39
N ALA A 107 6.14 -8.53 -53.83
CA ALA A 107 5.62 -9.48 -54.79
C ALA A 107 6.49 -9.37 -56.05
N HIS A 108 7.29 -10.40 -56.32
CA HIS A 108 7.98 -10.55 -57.58
C HIS A 108 6.90 -10.59 -58.68
N HIS A 109 6.76 -9.48 -59.39
CA HIS A 109 5.99 -9.41 -60.62
C HIS A 109 6.80 -10.17 -61.68
N GLU A 110 6.53 -11.46 -61.84
CA GLU A 110 6.97 -12.20 -63.02
C GLU A 110 6.20 -11.65 -64.23
N ALA A 111 6.84 -10.72 -64.94
CA ALA A 111 6.45 -10.35 -66.28
C ALA A 111 6.66 -11.57 -67.18
N ARG A 112 5.57 -12.22 -67.61
CA ARG A 112 5.62 -13.23 -68.66
C ARG A 112 5.43 -12.59 -70.04
N PRO A 113 6.17 -13.06 -71.07
CA PRO A 113 6.13 -12.54 -72.44
C PRO A 113 4.84 -12.90 -73.18
#